data_AF-A0A7Y0EJ65-F1
#
_entry.id   AF-A0A7Y0EJ65-F1
#
_cell.length_a   1.000
_cell.length_b   1.000
_cell.length_c   1.000
_cell.angle_alpha   90.00
_cell.angle_beta   90.00
_cell.angle_gamma   90.00
#
_symmetry.space_group_name_H-M   'P 1'
#
loop_
_entity.id
_entity.type
_entity.pdbx_description
1 polymer ?
#
loop_
_entity_poly.entity_id
_entity_poly.type
_entity_poly.pdbx_seq_one_letter_code
_entity_poly.pdbx_strand_id
1 'polypeptide(L)'
;MLNEKQIQCIEQIALGELTKEEIAKEIGITSRTIYNWQNNEEFRVELRQRSHVIQTAMEAEGKARMVAKGQIAIENIFKLANNAKQEKVKLDANIFIYEAIFGKATTRLQDITADENKKDKKVTTEQLLDEFKKFSVIKNDELEKAE
;
A
#
# COMPACT_ATOMS: atom_id res chain seq x y z
N MET A 1 1.83 -24.93 -28.43
CA MET A 1 2.52 -23.71 -28.88
C MET A 1 1.47 -22.70 -29.27
N LEU A 2 1.48 -21.52 -28.65
CA LEU A 2 0.50 -20.47 -28.92
C LEU A 2 0.74 -19.81 -30.29
N ASN A 3 -0.34 -19.47 -30.98
CA ASN A 3 -0.27 -18.72 -32.24
C ASN A 3 -0.18 -17.20 -31.98
N GLU A 4 0.14 -16.45 -33.03
CA GLU A 4 0.33 -14.99 -32.97
C GLU A 4 -0.91 -14.25 -32.43
N LYS A 5 -2.12 -14.65 -32.84
CA LYS A 5 -3.37 -14.05 -32.34
C LYS A 5 -3.59 -14.32 -30.84
N GLN A 6 -3.21 -15.49 -30.36
CA GLN A 6 -3.27 -15.84 -28.94
C GLN A 6 -2.27 -15.01 -28.14
N ILE A 7 -1.05 -14.83 -28.67
CA ILE A 7 -0.02 -14.01 -28.04
C ILE A 7 -0.48 -12.54 -27.95
N GLN A 8 -0.96 -11.96 -29.06
CA GLN A 8 -1.49 -10.59 -29.08
C GLN A 8 -2.68 -10.43 -28.12
N CYS A 9 -3.56 -11.44 -28.04
CA CYS A 9 -4.68 -11.44 -27.10
C CYS A 9 -4.20 -11.43 -25.65
N ILE A 10 -3.19 -12.24 -25.32
CA ILE A 10 -2.60 -12.27 -23.98
C ILE A 10 -2.01 -10.91 -23.60
N GLU A 11 -1.25 -10.29 -24.51
CA GLU A 11 -0.66 -8.97 -24.26
C GLU A 11 -1.72 -7.91 -23.97
N GLN A 12 -2.78 -7.85 -24.79
CA GLN A 12 -3.88 -6.90 -24.58
C GLN A 12 -4.65 -7.16 -23.29
N ILE A 13 -4.89 -8.44 -22.94
CA ILE A 13 -5.52 -8.78 -21.65
C ILE A 13 -4.61 -8.38 -20.49
N ALA A 14 -3.30 -8.57 -20.62
CA ALA A 14 -2.33 -8.26 -19.57
C ALA A 14 -2.18 -6.75 -19.32
N LEU A 15 -2.30 -5.92 -20.37
CA LEU A 15 -2.37 -4.47 -20.26
C LEU A 15 -3.64 -4.00 -19.53
N GLY A 16 -4.76 -4.69 -19.76
CA GLY A 16 -6.02 -4.46 -19.03
C GLY A 16 -6.76 -3.18 -19.41
N GLU A 17 -6.37 -2.52 -20.51
CA GLU A 17 -6.97 -1.26 -21.00
C GLU A 17 -8.27 -1.48 -21.78
N LEU A 18 -8.42 -2.66 -22.39
CA LEU A 18 -9.51 -3.00 -23.30
C LEU A 18 -10.40 -4.11 -22.74
N THR A 19 -11.69 -4.03 -23.06
CA THR A 19 -12.64 -5.13 -22.84
C THR A 19 -12.36 -6.29 -23.78
N LYS A 20 -12.85 -7.50 -23.46
CA LYS A 20 -12.63 -8.68 -24.32
C LYS A 20 -13.30 -8.52 -25.68
N GLU A 21 -14.40 -7.78 -25.74
CA GLU A 21 -15.11 -7.45 -26.97
C GLU A 21 -14.27 -6.54 -27.88
N GLU A 22 -13.60 -5.54 -27.31
CA GLU A 22 -12.68 -4.65 -28.03
C GLU A 22 -11.43 -5.41 -28.51
N ILE A 23 -10.82 -6.23 -27.65
CA ILE A 23 -9.68 -7.09 -28.00
C ILE A 23 -10.05 -8.05 -29.14
N ALA A 24 -11.24 -8.66 -29.07
CA ALA A 24 -11.71 -9.56 -30.10
C ALA A 24 -11.87 -8.85 -31.46
N LYS A 25 -12.39 -7.62 -31.44
CA LYS A 25 -12.53 -6.78 -32.64
C LYS A 25 -11.18 -6.41 -33.23
N GLU A 26 -10.21 -6.03 -32.40
CA GLU A 26 -8.87 -5.63 -32.85
C GLU A 26 -8.08 -6.79 -33.49
N ILE A 27 -8.20 -8.00 -32.92
CA ILE A 27 -7.49 -9.21 -33.40
C ILE A 27 -8.25 -9.91 -34.55
N GLY A 28 -9.49 -9.50 -34.81
CA GLY A 28 -10.36 -10.11 -35.82
C GLY A 28 -10.77 -11.54 -35.43
N ILE A 29 -11.25 -11.71 -34.20
CA ILE A 29 -11.81 -12.95 -33.65
C ILE A 29 -13.15 -12.67 -32.95
N THR A 30 -13.81 -13.69 -32.43
CA THR A 30 -15.00 -13.52 -31.60
C THR A 30 -14.63 -13.51 -30.12
N SER A 31 -15.36 -12.78 -29.27
CA SER A 31 -15.14 -12.81 -27.82
C SER A 31 -15.24 -14.25 -27.26
N ARG A 32 -16.10 -15.09 -27.85
CA ARG A 32 -16.22 -16.52 -27.51
C ARG A 32 -14.91 -17.28 -27.73
N THR A 33 -14.14 -16.94 -28.76
CA THR A 33 -12.82 -17.53 -29.01
C THR A 33 -11.87 -17.24 -27.85
N ILE A 34 -11.90 -16.01 -27.29
CA ILE A 34 -11.08 -15.64 -26.14
C ILE A 34 -11.45 -16.48 -24.92
N TYR A 35 -12.74 -16.62 -24.60
CA TYR A 35 -13.18 -17.47 -23.49
C TYR A 35 -12.76 -18.94 -23.68
N ASN A 36 -12.81 -19.46 -24.90
CA ASN A 36 -12.33 -20.80 -25.19
C ASN A 36 -10.81 -20.94 -24.97
N TRP A 37 -10.02 -19.95 -25.38
CA TRP A 37 -8.58 -19.93 -25.11
C TRP A 37 -8.27 -19.85 -23.62
N GLN A 38 -9.06 -19.09 -22.84
CA GLN A 38 -8.90 -19.04 -21.40
C GLN A 38 -9.18 -20.38 -20.69
N ASN A 39 -9.82 -21.35 -21.33
CA ASN A 39 -9.96 -22.70 -20.81
C ASN A 39 -8.77 -23.61 -21.15
N ASN A 40 -7.91 -23.20 -22.09
CA ASN A 40 -6.70 -23.93 -22.44
C ASN A 40 -5.59 -23.66 -21.42
N GLU A 41 -4.94 -24.72 -20.96
CA GLU A 41 -3.90 -24.63 -19.93
C GLU A 41 -2.67 -23.84 -20.40
N GLU A 42 -2.17 -24.09 -21.61
CA GLU A 42 -1.00 -23.40 -22.17
C GLU A 42 -1.24 -21.89 -22.25
N PHE A 43 -2.43 -21.48 -22.74
CA PHE A 43 -2.81 -20.07 -22.82
C PHE A 43 -2.91 -19.43 -21.43
N ARG A 44 -3.49 -20.13 -20.44
CA ARG A 44 -3.61 -19.63 -19.06
C ARG A 44 -2.26 -19.43 -18.39
N VAL A 45 -1.33 -20.37 -18.58
CA VAL A 45 0.01 -20.30 -17.99
C VAL A 45 0.75 -19.11 -18.57
N GLU A 46 0.76 -18.96 -19.89
CA GLU A 46 1.41 -17.83 -20.55
C GLU A 46 0.77 -16.50 -20.16
N LEU A 47 -0.57 -16.42 -20.14
CA LEU A 47 -1.29 -15.23 -19.70
C LEU A 47 -0.86 -14.82 -18.29
N ARG A 48 -0.84 -15.77 -17.35
CA ARG A 48 -0.41 -15.48 -15.97
C ARG A 48 1.03 -14.95 -15.93
N GLN A 49 1.94 -15.59 -16.63
CA GLN A 49 3.35 -15.19 -16.64
C GLN A 49 3.53 -13.79 -17.20
N ARG A 50 2.94 -13.50 -18.37
CA ARG A 50 3.04 -12.18 -19.01
C ARG A 50 2.32 -11.09 -18.22
N SER A 51 1.12 -11.38 -17.70
CA SER A 51 0.41 -10.44 -16.82
C SER A 51 1.25 -10.09 -15.60
N HIS A 52 1.92 -11.07 -14.98
CA HIS A 52 2.76 -10.79 -13.83
C HIS A 52 3.94 -9.87 -14.17
N VAL A 53 4.63 -10.10 -15.29
CA VAL A 53 5.75 -9.26 -15.74
C VAL A 53 5.28 -7.83 -16.02
N ILE A 54 4.19 -7.68 -16.79
CA ILE A 54 3.64 -6.37 -17.16
C ILE A 54 3.17 -5.62 -15.92
N GLN A 55 2.40 -6.27 -15.04
CA GLN A 55 1.91 -5.65 -13.80
C GLN A 55 3.06 -5.22 -12.90
N THR A 56 4.10 -6.05 -12.74
CA THR A 56 5.27 -5.71 -11.93
C THR A 56 5.99 -4.47 -12.49
N ALA A 57 6.15 -4.38 -13.82
CA ALA A 57 6.75 -3.21 -14.47
C ALA A 57 5.89 -1.95 -14.29
N MET A 58 4.57 -2.05 -14.50
CA MET A 58 3.64 -0.94 -14.31
C MET A 58 3.59 -0.47 -12.85
N GLU A 59 3.62 -1.39 -11.88
CA GLU A 59 3.69 -1.06 -10.46
C GLU A 59 4.98 -0.31 -10.11
N ALA A 60 6.12 -0.77 -10.62
CA ALA A 60 7.41 -0.12 -10.38
C ALA A 60 7.41 1.30 -10.97
N GLU A 61 6.92 1.46 -12.19
CA GLU A 61 6.79 2.77 -12.84
C GLU A 61 5.81 3.69 -12.10
N GLY A 62 4.64 3.15 -11.72
CA GLY A 62 3.63 3.88 -10.95
C GLY A 62 4.18 4.37 -9.61
N LYS A 63 4.90 3.51 -8.89
CA LYS A 63 5.58 3.88 -7.63
C LYS A 63 6.61 4.99 -7.87
N ALA A 64 7.45 4.88 -8.90
CA ALA A 64 8.43 5.92 -9.22
C ALA A 64 7.76 7.27 -9.52
N ARG A 65 6.68 7.28 -10.32
CA ARG A 65 5.89 8.49 -10.60
C ARG A 65 5.28 9.08 -9.32
N MET A 66 4.73 8.24 -8.44
CA MET A 66 4.17 8.69 -7.16
C MET A 66 5.22 9.29 -6.23
N VAL A 67 6.41 8.70 -6.14
CA VAL A 67 7.53 9.25 -5.35
C VAL A 67 7.92 10.64 -5.86
N ALA A 68 8.07 10.81 -7.18
CA ALA A 68 8.36 12.12 -7.76
C ALA A 68 7.26 13.16 -7.46
N LYS A 69 5.99 12.76 -7.49
CA LYS A 69 4.87 13.63 -7.10
C LYS A 69 4.84 13.92 -5.60
N GLY A 70 5.35 13.02 -4.76
CA GLY A 70 5.53 13.24 -3.33
C GLY A 70 6.38 14.48 -3.04
N GLN A 71 7.49 14.66 -3.77
CA GLN A 71 8.34 15.85 -3.64
C GLN A 71 7.56 17.14 -3.96
N ILE A 72 6.79 17.13 -5.05
CA ILE A 72 5.94 18.27 -5.44
C ILE A 72 4.86 18.54 -4.39
N ALA A 73 4.28 17.49 -3.78
CA ALA A 73 3.31 17.65 -2.70
C ALA A 73 3.94 18.34 -1.48
N ILE A 74 5.15 17.94 -1.10
CA ILE A 74 5.92 18.59 -0.02
C ILE A 74 6.15 20.08 -0.34
N GLU A 75 6.60 20.41 -1.55
CA GLU A 75 6.79 21.80 -1.97
C GLU A 75 5.49 22.62 -1.93
N ASN A 76 4.36 22.00 -2.32
CA ASN A 76 3.06 22.65 -2.26
C ASN A 76 2.62 22.92 -0.82
N ILE A 77 2.89 22.01 0.12
CA ILE A 77 2.64 22.22 1.55
C ILE A 77 3.46 23.42 2.06
N PHE A 78 4.75 23.51 1.71
CA PHE A 78 5.59 24.67 2.05
C PHE A 78 5.07 25.96 1.43
N LYS A 79 4.58 25.94 0.18
CA LYS A 79 3.95 27.11 -0.44
C LYS A 79 2.69 27.54 0.30
N LEU A 80 1.83 26.60 0.71
CA LEU A 80 0.63 26.91 1.50
C LEU A 80 0.98 27.52 2.84
N ALA A 81 1.94 26.94 3.57
CA ALA A 81 2.39 27.42 4.88
C ALA A 81 2.85 28.88 4.85
N ASN A 82 3.53 29.30 3.77
CA ASN A 82 4.07 30.65 3.65
C ASN A 82 3.10 31.64 2.99
N ASN A 83 2.39 31.20 1.94
CA ASN A 83 1.76 32.11 0.97
C ASN A 83 0.24 31.97 0.85
N ALA A 84 -0.42 31.05 1.58
CA ALA A 84 -1.87 30.92 1.48
C ALA A 84 -2.59 32.22 1.89
N LYS A 85 -3.71 32.55 1.24
CA LYS A 85 -4.46 33.78 1.56
C LYS A 85 -5.17 33.70 2.92
N GLN A 86 -5.60 32.51 3.31
CA GLN A 86 -6.32 32.28 4.56
C GLN A 86 -5.36 31.85 5.66
N GLU A 87 -5.40 32.54 6.79
CA GLU A 87 -4.53 32.27 7.95
C GLU A 87 -4.70 30.85 8.47
N LYS A 88 -5.94 30.33 8.51
CA LYS A 88 -6.20 28.94 8.91
C LYS A 88 -5.46 27.93 8.03
N VAL A 89 -5.42 28.14 6.72
CA VAL A 89 -4.71 27.24 5.79
C VAL A 89 -3.19 27.31 6.01
N LYS A 90 -2.64 28.50 6.30
CA LYS A 90 -1.24 28.63 6.69
C LYS A 90 -0.97 27.88 8.00
N LEU A 91 -1.83 28.06 9.01
CA LEU A 91 -1.69 27.41 10.30
C LEU A 91 -1.75 25.88 10.16
N ASP A 92 -2.74 25.34 9.47
CA ASP A 92 -2.90 23.90 9.25
C ASP A 92 -1.66 23.29 8.55
N ALA A 93 -1.11 23.97 7.53
CA ALA A 93 0.10 23.52 6.84
C ALA A 93 1.35 23.60 7.74
N ASN A 94 1.48 24.65 8.56
CA ASN A 94 2.59 24.77 9.52
C ASN A 94 2.48 23.74 10.66
N ILE A 95 1.27 23.45 11.16
CA ILE A 95 1.02 22.39 12.13
C ILE A 95 1.46 21.05 11.53
N PHE A 96 1.05 20.73 10.30
CA PHE A 96 1.46 19.49 9.65
C PHE A 96 2.99 19.35 9.57
N ILE A 97 3.70 20.41 9.15
CA ILE A 97 5.18 20.41 9.08
C ILE A 97 5.79 20.20 10.48
N TYR A 98 5.29 20.92 11.49
CA TYR A 98 5.76 20.81 12.86
C TYR A 98 5.56 19.38 13.40
N GLU A 99 4.35 18.83 13.25
CA GLU A 99 4.01 17.50 13.75
C GLU A 99 4.78 16.39 13.04
N ALA A 100 5.13 16.57 11.77
CA ALA A 100 5.96 15.63 11.03
C ALA A 100 7.41 15.56 11.55
N ILE A 101 7.92 16.63 12.17
CA ILE A 101 9.29 16.71 12.70
C ILE A 101 9.33 16.37 14.19
N PHE A 102 8.45 16.99 14.97
CA PHE A 102 8.49 16.97 16.43
C PHE A 102 7.43 16.03 17.04
N GLY A 103 6.65 15.35 16.20
CA GLY A 103 5.50 14.56 16.63
C GLY A 103 4.28 15.43 16.90
N LYS A 104 3.11 14.80 17.02
CA LYS A 104 1.87 15.52 17.35
C LYS A 104 2.05 16.29 18.64
N ALA A 105 1.59 17.54 18.65
CA ALA A 105 1.39 18.29 19.88
C ALA A 105 0.17 17.69 20.60
N THR A 106 0.27 16.44 21.07
CA THR A 106 -0.75 15.88 21.94
C THR A 106 -0.62 16.59 23.26
N THR A 107 -1.60 17.39 23.64
CA THR A 107 -1.80 17.72 25.05
C THR A 107 -2.10 16.41 25.74
N ARG A 108 -1.08 15.79 26.32
CA ARG A 108 -1.25 14.70 27.27
C ARG A 108 -1.75 15.31 28.58
N LEU A 109 -2.92 15.94 28.54
CA LEU A 109 -3.73 16.16 29.73
C LEU A 109 -4.43 14.83 29.99
N GLN A 110 -3.69 13.92 30.65
CA GLN A 110 -4.39 12.96 31.48
C GLN A 110 -5.02 13.80 32.59
N ASP A 111 -6.31 14.09 32.44
CA ASP A 111 -7.11 14.67 33.52
C ASP A 111 -7.01 13.69 34.71
N ILE A 112 -6.15 14.01 35.67
CA ILE A 112 -6.14 13.39 37.01
C ILE A 112 -7.24 14.05 37.84
N THR A 113 -8.43 14.22 37.27
CA THR A 113 -9.61 14.73 37.95
C THR A 113 -10.73 13.74 37.74
N ALA A 114 -10.77 12.79 38.68
CA ALA A 114 -11.94 12.07 39.19
C ALA A 114 -13.10 11.84 38.21
N ASP A 115 -13.12 10.66 37.58
CA ASP A 115 -14.34 10.06 37.05
C ASP A 115 -14.48 8.67 37.67
N GLU A 116 -15.17 8.57 38.81
CA GLU A 116 -15.26 7.38 39.67
C GLU A 116 -16.05 6.21 39.06
N ASN A 117 -16.50 6.26 37.80
CA ASN A 117 -17.46 5.29 37.26
C ASN A 117 -17.19 4.75 35.85
N LYS A 118 -15.92 4.61 35.44
CA LYS A 118 -15.58 3.64 34.41
C LYS A 118 -14.95 2.42 35.06
N LYS A 119 -15.57 1.25 34.85
CA LYS A 119 -14.94 -0.05 35.05
C LYS A 119 -13.76 -0.16 34.08
N ASP A 120 -12.65 0.51 34.43
CA ASP A 120 -11.35 0.14 33.95
C ASP A 120 -11.18 -1.33 34.35
N LYS A 121 -11.06 -2.19 33.34
CA LYS A 121 -10.69 -3.57 33.54
C LYS A 121 -9.25 -3.53 34.04
N LYS A 122 -9.08 -3.33 35.35
CA LYS A 122 -7.77 -3.32 36.01
C LYS A 122 -7.07 -4.59 35.57
N VAL A 123 -6.00 -4.43 34.81
CA VAL A 123 -5.14 -5.54 34.43
C VAL A 123 -4.64 -6.15 35.72
N THR A 124 -4.98 -7.42 35.99
CA THR A 124 -4.56 -8.05 37.24
C THR A 124 -3.07 -8.38 37.16
N THR A 125 -2.44 -8.49 38.32
CA THR A 125 -1.05 -8.93 38.41
C THR A 125 -0.83 -10.27 37.71
N GLU A 126 -1.83 -11.16 37.70
CA GLU A 126 -1.75 -12.43 36.98
C GLU A 126 -1.69 -12.25 35.46
N GLN A 127 -2.43 -11.29 34.90
CA GLN A 127 -2.41 -11.01 33.46
C GLN A 127 -1.05 -10.46 33.02
N LEU A 128 -0.41 -9.61 33.86
CA LEU A 128 0.95 -9.14 33.61
C LEU A 128 1.97 -10.30 33.68
N LEU A 129 1.84 -11.17 34.68
CA LEU A 129 2.69 -12.36 34.82
C LEU A 129 2.57 -13.29 33.61
N ASP A 130 1.38 -13.43 33.02
CA ASP A 130 1.18 -14.26 31.84
C ASP A 130 1.82 -13.67 30.58
N GLU A 131 1.78 -12.34 30.41
CA GLU A 131 2.49 -11.65 29.32
C GLU A 131 4.02 -11.80 29.45
N PHE A 132 4.58 -11.71 30.66
CA PHE A 132 6.02 -11.90 30.87
C PHE A 132 6.51 -13.31 30.52
N LYS A 133 5.65 -14.33 30.63
CA LYS A 133 5.99 -15.72 30.25
C LYS A 133 6.09 -15.92 28.73
N LYS A 134 5.53 -15.02 27.92
CA LYS A 134 5.64 -15.08 26.46
C LYS A 134 7.04 -14.70 25.96
N PHE A 135 7.85 -14.07 26.81
CA PHE A 135 9.24 -13.75 26.51
C PHE A 135 10.14 -14.90 26.97
N SER A 136 10.95 -15.44 26.08
CA SER A 136 12.02 -16.37 26.43
C SER A 136 13.28 -15.61 26.83
N VAL A 137 13.90 -16.00 27.95
CA VAL A 137 15.21 -15.49 28.35
C VAL A 137 16.26 -16.03 27.36
N ILE A 138 16.86 -15.13 26.58
CA ILE A 138 18.04 -15.44 25.77
C ILE A 138 19.25 -15.36 26.71
N LYS A 139 20.05 -16.42 26.79
CA LYS A 139 21.31 -16.39 27.54
C LYS A 139 22.34 -15.60 26.73
N ASN A 140 23.12 -14.74 27.39
CA ASN A 140 24.10 -13.86 26.74
C ASN A 140 25.11 -14.60 25.83
N ASP A 141 25.36 -15.90 26.04
CA ASP A 141 26.24 -16.70 25.19
C ASP A 141 25.70 -16.91 23.76
N GLU A 142 24.40 -16.65 23.52
CA GLU A 142 23.79 -16.71 22.18
C GLU A 142 23.79 -15.35 21.45
N LEU A 143 24.05 -14.25 22.15
CA LEU A 143 24.16 -12.91 21.54
C LEU A 143 25.48 -12.71 20.78
N GLU A 144 26.57 -13.36 21.20
CA GLU A 144 27.87 -13.23 20.49
C GLU A 144 27.94 -14.01 19.15
N LYS A 145 26.93 -14.81 18.81
CA LYS A 145 26.84 -15.47 17.49
C LYS A 145 25.93 -14.78 16.49
N ALA A 146 25.29 -13.68 16.88
CA ALA A 146 24.41 -12.91 16.03
C ALA A 146 24.59 -11.40 16.29
N GLU A 147 25.69 -10.84 15.77
CA GLU A 147 25.94 -9.40 15.50
C GLU A 147 25.75 -8.37 16.63
#